data_AF-A0AAV2IS43-F1
#
_entry.id   AF-A0AAV2IS43-F1
#
_cell.length_a   1.000
_cell.length_b   1.000
_cell.length_c   1.000
_cell.angle_alpha   90.00
_cell.angle_beta   90.00
_cell.angle_gamma   90.00
#
_symmetry.space_group_name_H-M   'P 1'
#
loop_
_entity.id
_entity.type
_entity.pdbx_description
1 polymer ?
#
loop_
_entity_poly.entity_id
_entity_poly.type
_entity_poly.pdbx_seq_one_letter_code
_entity_poly.pdbx_strand_id
1 'polypeptide(L)'
;MFIDSENFLFVDIIKTPEHIKPEWYFLFAYCILRRVPNKLGGVIGLVTRIIILILLPLMTKNYYKFNDLLGNYIVVFHFVVFFILT
;
A
#
# COMPACT_ATOMS: atom_id res chain seq x y z
N MET A 1 -20.35 -13.14 1.19
CA MET A 1 -19.85 -13.52 -0.14
C MET A 1 -18.61 -12.66 -0.48
N PHE A 2 -17.57 -12.76 0.35
CA PHE A 2 -16.24 -12.11 0.17
C PHE A 2 -15.09 -13.06 0.58
N ILE A 3 -15.44 -14.31 0.89
CA ILE A 3 -14.53 -15.37 1.32
C ILE A 3 -14.34 -16.28 0.12
N ASP A 4 -13.09 -16.56 -0.21
CA ASP A 4 -12.75 -17.50 -1.29
C ASP A 4 -13.26 -18.90 -0.96
N SER A 5 -13.73 -19.60 -1.98
CA SER A 5 -14.21 -20.98 -1.86
C SER A 5 -13.12 -21.93 -1.35
N GLU A 6 -11.85 -21.61 -1.61
CA GLU A 6 -10.69 -22.39 -1.16
C GLU A 6 -10.55 -22.44 0.36
N ASN A 7 -11.05 -21.43 1.09
CA ASN A 7 -10.98 -21.38 2.56
C ASN A 7 -11.98 -22.33 3.25
N PHE A 8 -12.92 -22.93 2.52
CA PHE A 8 -13.86 -23.92 3.07
C PHE A 8 -13.30 -25.34 3.05
N LEU A 9 -12.18 -25.57 2.36
CA LEU A 9 -11.49 -26.86 2.37
C LEU A 9 -10.61 -26.96 3.62
N PHE A 10 -10.41 -28.17 4.13
CA PHE A 10 -9.43 -28.40 5.19
C PHE A 10 -8.01 -28.09 4.67
N VAL A 11 -7.17 -27.54 5.55
CA VAL A 11 -5.79 -27.19 5.23
C VAL A 11 -4.96 -28.44 4.95
N ASP A 12 -4.28 -28.44 3.82
CA ASP A 12 -3.25 -29.43 3.46
C ASP A 12 -1.88 -28.73 3.48
N ILE A 13 -0.92 -29.29 4.24
CA ILE A 13 0.42 -28.70 4.40
C ILE A 13 1.27 -28.91 3.13
N ILE A 14 0.97 -29.94 2.35
CA ILE A 14 1.79 -30.33 1.19
C ILE A 14 1.31 -29.62 -0.08
N LYS A 15 0.06 -29.17 -0.13
CA LYS A 15 -0.56 -28.60 -1.33
C LYS A 15 -0.94 -27.14 -1.15
N THR A 16 -0.28 -26.26 -1.89
CA THR A 16 -0.69 -24.86 -2.04
C THR A 16 -1.66 -24.70 -3.21
N PRO A 17 -2.75 -23.91 -3.08
CA PRO A 17 -3.64 -23.56 -4.19
C PRO A 17 -2.92 -22.78 -5.30
N GLU A 18 -3.42 -22.88 -6.52
CA GLU A 18 -2.81 -22.30 -7.73
C GLU A 18 -2.86 -20.75 -7.74
N HIS A 19 -3.93 -20.17 -7.19
CA HIS A 19 -4.15 -18.73 -7.16
C HIS A 19 -4.25 -18.17 -5.74
N ILE A 20 -3.22 -18.45 -4.92
CA ILE A 20 -3.17 -17.96 -3.55
C ILE A 20 -3.09 -16.42 -3.48
N LYS A 21 -4.09 -15.83 -2.85
CA LYS A 21 -4.21 -14.39 -2.60
C LYS A 21 -4.69 -14.18 -1.16
N PRO A 22 -4.34 -13.05 -0.52
CA PRO A 22 -4.86 -12.76 0.79
C PRO A 22 -6.30 -12.25 0.69
N GLU A 23 -6.93 -12.02 1.84
CA GLU A 23 -8.26 -11.41 1.90
C GLU A 23 -8.27 -10.00 1.28
N TRP A 24 -9.46 -9.56 0.87
CA TRP A 24 -9.66 -8.36 0.04
C TRP A 24 -9.03 -7.08 0.60
N TYR A 25 -9.03 -6.91 1.93
CA TYR A 25 -8.45 -5.74 2.58
C TYR A 25 -6.91 -5.74 2.59
N PHE A 26 -6.26 -6.86 2.29
CA PHE A 26 -4.80 -6.96 2.14
C PHE A 26 -4.33 -6.89 0.69
N LEU A 27 -5.24 -6.82 -0.30
CA LEU A 27 -4.86 -6.80 -1.71
C LEU A 27 -3.94 -5.62 -2.06
N PHE A 28 -4.14 -4.45 -1.45
CA PHE A 28 -3.25 -3.30 -1.69
C PHE A 28 -1.79 -3.60 -1.29
N ALA A 29 -1.59 -4.27 -0.16
CA ALA A 29 -0.26 -4.63 0.32
C ALA A 29 0.38 -5.72 -0.56
N TYR A 30 -0.42 -6.70 -0.97
CA TYR A 30 0.01 -7.76 -1.88
C TYR A 30 0.43 -7.25 -3.26
N CYS A 31 -0.30 -6.27 -3.82
CA CYS A 31 0.08 -5.60 -5.07
C CYS A 31 1.42 -4.88 -4.94
N ILE A 32 1.64 -4.12 -3.86
CA ILE A 32 2.92 -3.45 -3.58
C ILE A 32 4.06 -4.46 -3.51
N LEU A 33 3.86 -5.57 -2.77
CA LEU A 33 4.88 -6.60 -2.57
C LEU A 33 5.23 -7.35 -3.87
N ARG A 34 4.27 -7.58 -4.78
CA ARG A 34 4.51 -8.24 -6.07
C ARG A 34 5.09 -7.31 -7.13
N ARG A 35 4.78 -6.01 -7.07
CA ARG A 35 5.25 -5.02 -8.04
C ARG A 35 6.73 -4.71 -7.90
N VAL A 36 7.30 -4.85 -6.70
CA VAL A 36 8.73 -4.64 -6.44
C VAL A 36 9.46 -6.00 -6.50
N PRO A 37 10.38 -6.21 -7.46
CA PRO A 37 11.06 -7.51 -7.62
C PRO A 37 12.09 -7.84 -6.51
N ASN A 38 12.27 -6.92 -5.54
CA ASN A 38 13.17 -7.09 -4.41
C ASN A 38 12.37 -7.28 -3.10
N LYS A 39 12.70 -8.34 -2.35
CA LYS A 39 12.05 -8.67 -1.07
C LYS A 39 12.14 -7.54 -0.04
N LEU A 40 13.30 -6.91 0.12
CA LEU A 40 13.46 -5.78 1.05
C LEU A 40 12.78 -4.52 0.51
N GLY A 41 12.90 -4.26 -0.79
CA GLY A 41 12.28 -3.09 -1.43
C GLY A 41 10.75 -3.08 -1.30
N GLY A 42 10.09 -4.22 -1.47
CA GLY A 42 8.65 -4.35 -1.28
C GLY A 42 8.20 -4.06 0.16
N VAL A 43 8.95 -4.58 1.15
CA VAL A 43 8.66 -4.33 2.58
C VAL A 43 8.86 -2.85 2.93
N ILE A 44 9.94 -2.23 2.45
CA ILE A 44 10.18 -0.80 2.65
C ILE A 44 9.08 0.03 1.99
N GLY A 45 8.65 -0.35 0.78
CA GLY A 45 7.54 0.31 0.07
C GLY A 45 6.23 0.25 0.86
N LEU A 46 5.90 -0.90 1.45
CA LEU A 46 4.70 -1.09 2.28
C LEU A 46 4.75 -0.23 3.55
N VAL A 47 5.88 -0.22 4.26
CA VAL A 47 6.04 0.62 5.47
C VAL A 47 5.95 2.10 5.12
N THR A 48 6.61 2.53 4.04
CA THR A 48 6.58 3.91 3.55
C THR A 48 5.15 4.34 3.20
N ARG A 49 4.35 3.44 2.61
CA ARG A 49 2.95 3.70 2.27
C ARG A 49 2.10 4.06 3.49
N ILE A 50 2.29 3.38 4.61
CA ILE A 50 1.55 3.66 5.85
C ILE A 50 2.05 4.97 6.46
N ILE A 51 3.37 5.21 6.46
CA ILE A 51 3.97 6.42 7.01
C ILE A 51 3.49 7.68 6.28
N ILE A 52 3.39 7.65 4.94
CA ILE A 52 2.91 8.81 4.15
C ILE A 52 1.49 9.22 4.56
N LEU A 53 0.60 8.25 4.82
CA LEU A 53 -0.77 8.55 5.29
C LEU A 53 -0.79 9.24 6.66
N ILE A 54 0.12 8.85 7.56
CA ILE A 54 0.26 9.47 8.89
C ILE A 54 0.87 10.87 8.79
N LEU A 55 1.81 11.08 7.86
CA LEU A 55 2.45 12.39 7.64
C LEU A 55 1.53 13.41 6.97
N LEU A 56 0.56 12.96 6.16
CA LEU A 56 -0.36 13.83 5.41
C LEU A 56 -1.11 14.86 6.28
N PRO A 57 -1.79 14.49 7.39
CA PRO A 57 -2.44 15.47 8.27
C PRO A 57 -1.44 16.39 8.99
N LEU A 58 -0.24 15.92 9.29
CA LEU A 58 0.81 16.74 9.93
C LEU A 58 1.33 17.82 8.98
N MET A 59 1.38 17.54 7.68
CA MET A 59 1.68 18.55 6.68
C MET A 59 0.56 19.61 6.66
N THR A 60 -0.71 19.24 6.52
CA THR A 60 -1.79 20.25 6.37
C THR A 60 -1.86 21.34 7.46
N LYS A 61 -1.46 21.07 8.71
CA LYS A 61 -1.48 22.06 9.81
C LYS A 61 -0.54 23.25 9.62
N ASN A 62 0.61 23.07 8.98
CA ASN A 62 1.60 24.15 8.76
C ASN A 62 1.42 24.83 7.40
N TYR A 63 0.61 24.26 6.49
CA TYR A 63 0.55 24.66 5.09
C TYR A 63 -0.53 25.70 4.79
N TYR A 64 -1.53 25.88 5.66
CA TYR A 64 -2.44 27.04 5.53
C TYR A 64 -1.70 28.39 5.66
N LYS A 65 -0.48 28.40 6.21
CA LYS A 65 0.43 29.56 6.19
C LYS A 65 1.44 29.56 5.03
N PHE A 66 1.65 28.42 4.37
CA PHE A 66 2.56 28.26 3.24
C PHE A 66 1.77 28.08 1.95
N ASN A 67 1.23 29.19 1.44
CA ASN A 67 0.63 29.26 0.10
C ASN A 67 1.72 29.49 -0.98
N ASP A 68 2.90 28.89 -0.79
CA ASP A 68 4.02 28.96 -1.73
C ASP A 68 3.87 27.87 -2.78
N LEU A 69 4.08 28.23 -4.05
CA LEU A 69 4.04 27.33 -5.21
C LEU A 69 4.79 26.01 -4.96
N LEU A 70 5.94 26.08 -4.28
CA LEU A 70 6.81 24.95 -3.98
C LEU A 70 6.17 23.94 -3.00
N GLY A 71 5.41 24.42 -2.01
CA GLY A 71 4.68 23.57 -1.06
C GLY A 71 3.55 22.77 -1.72
N ASN A 72 2.84 23.38 -2.66
CA ASN A 72 1.79 22.72 -3.44
C ASN A 72 2.36 21.62 -4.35
N TYR A 73 3.50 21.88 -5.02
CA TYR A 73 4.17 20.84 -5.81
C TYR A 73 4.62 19.65 -4.95
N ILE A 74 5.09 19.88 -3.72
CA ILE A 74 5.49 18.79 -2.80
C ILE A 74 4.29 17.93 -2.39
N VAL A 75 3.15 18.53 -2.08
CA VAL A 75 1.93 17.79 -1.72
C VAL A 75 1.40 17.00 -2.91
N VAL A 76 1.37 17.60 -4.11
CA VAL A 76 0.99 16.92 -5.35
C VAL A 76 1.96 15.78 -5.65
N PHE A 77 3.26 15.96 -5.46
CA PHE A 77 4.26 14.92 -5.65
C PHE A 77 4.02 13.72 -4.72
N HIS A 78 3.77 13.94 -3.42
CA HIS A 78 3.46 12.85 -2.48
C HIS A 78 2.16 12.14 -2.84
N PHE A 79 1.14 12.88 -3.30
CA PHE A 79 -0.11 12.31 -3.78
C PHE A 79 0.09 11.45 -5.04
N VAL A 80 0.89 11.90 -6.00
CA VAL A 80 1.21 11.13 -7.21
C VAL A 80 2.00 9.87 -6.87
N VAL A 81 3.02 9.98 -6.01
CA VAL A 81 3.81 8.82 -5.55
C VAL A 81 2.93 7.81 -4.81
N PHE A 82 1.95 8.28 -4.03
CA PHE A 82 0.94 7.42 -3.42
C PHE A 82 0.20 6.62 -4.50
N PHE A 83 -0.40 7.25 -5.52
CA PHE A 83 -1.11 6.48 -6.55
C PHE A 83 -0.21 5.54 -7.36
N ILE A 84 1.04 5.92 -7.65
CA ILE A 84 1.98 5.08 -8.41
C ILE A 84 2.40 3.82 -7.65
N LEU A 85 2.52 3.88 -6.32
CA LEU A 85 2.95 2.72 -5.52
C LEU A 85 1.82 1.71 -5.29
N THR A 86 0.55 2.09 -5.47
CA THR A 86 -0.63 1.20 -5.33
C THR A 86 -0.85 0.41 -6.63
#